data_AF-A0AAE3E0B8-F1
#
_entry.id   AF-A0AAE3E0B8-F1
#
_cell.length_a   1.000
_cell.length_b   1.000
_cell.length_c   1.000
_cell.angle_alpha   90.00
_cell.angle_beta   90.00
_cell.angle_gamma   90.00
#
_symmetry.space_group_name_H-M   'P 1'
#
loop_
_entity.id
_entity.type
_entity.pdbx_description
1 polymer ?
#
loop_
_entity_poly.entity_id
_entity_poly.type
_entity_poly.pdbx_seq_one_letter_code
_entity_poly.pdbx_strand_id
1 'polypeptide(L)'
;MYLNLYQKYILELLAEYDGLLVRQLEALVKHFKEPHLYNINGYLEQLRRFDKIEIVPYRGEDTVILPYGRINEYMVTAFDIMLQFLDYLKDFERGDNTVLLRFYITADEKNEQEINIVPVEIGREDIIVQYVNGYAVNISDSADKISHPPSWIFVIQDKKQMSRITPDTDCSFVLAADSKVVFYER
;
A
#
# COMPACT_ATOMS: atom_id res chain seq x y z
N MET A 1 6.30 23.41 -18.70
CA MET A 1 7.32 22.35 -18.49
C MET A 1 6.86 21.09 -19.20
N TYR A 2 7.73 20.45 -19.99
CA TYR A 2 7.47 19.12 -20.52
C TYR A 2 7.83 18.10 -19.44
N LEU A 3 6.87 17.30 -18.98
CA LEU A 3 7.11 16.26 -17.98
C LEU A 3 7.70 15.02 -18.67
N ASN A 4 8.80 14.50 -18.12
CA ASN A 4 9.31 13.21 -18.55
C ASN A 4 8.49 12.05 -17.96
N LEU A 5 8.78 10.82 -18.40
CA LEU A 5 8.05 9.62 -17.98
C LEU A 5 8.02 9.43 -16.45
N TYR A 6 9.15 9.60 -15.78
CA TYR A 6 9.28 9.42 -14.33
C TYR A 6 8.50 10.47 -13.55
N GLN A 7 8.57 11.73 -13.99
CA GLN A 7 7.82 12.83 -13.39
C GLN A 7 6.31 12.65 -13.53
N LYS A 8 5.84 12.17 -14.68
CA LYS A 8 4.43 11.82 -14.88
C LYS A 8 4.01 10.71 -13.93
N TYR A 9 4.81 9.64 -13.85
CA TYR A 9 4.51 8.51 -12.98
C TYR A 9 4.50 8.89 -11.49
N ILE A 10 5.44 9.73 -11.04
CA ILE A 10 5.43 10.27 -9.66
C ILE A 10 4.12 11.04 -9.40
N LEU A 11 3.70 11.91 -10.32
CA LEU A 11 2.45 12.67 -10.14
C LEU A 11 1.21 11.78 -10.18
N GLU A 12 1.21 10.73 -11.01
CA GLU A 12 0.14 9.72 -11.04
C GLU A 12 0.04 8.98 -9.70
N LEU A 13 1.18 8.54 -9.15
CA LEU A 13 1.22 7.90 -7.82
C LEU A 13 0.68 8.83 -6.73
N LEU A 14 1.10 10.09 -6.72
CA LEU A 14 0.65 11.06 -5.70
C LEU A 14 -0.83 11.46 -5.86
N ALA A 15 -1.34 11.48 -7.10
CA ALA A 15 -2.75 11.76 -7.36
C ALA A 15 -3.64 10.60 -6.92
N GLU A 16 -3.18 9.36 -7.12
CA GLU A 16 -3.94 8.16 -6.77
C GLU A 16 -3.81 7.79 -5.29
N TYR A 17 -2.66 8.02 -4.65
CA TYR A 17 -2.34 7.48 -3.32
C TYR A 17 -1.98 8.54 -2.26
N ASP A 18 -2.27 9.81 -2.51
CA ASP A 18 -1.91 10.91 -1.61
C ASP A 18 -0.39 11.01 -1.37
N GLY A 19 0.04 11.59 -0.25
CA GLY A 19 1.45 11.76 0.10
C GLY A 19 2.20 10.46 0.34
N LEU A 20 3.37 10.32 -0.30
CA LEU A 20 4.25 9.15 -0.15
C LEU A 20 5.68 9.56 0.20
N LEU A 21 6.38 8.70 0.94
CA LEU A 21 7.78 8.93 1.30
C LEU A 21 8.67 8.91 0.05
N VAL A 22 9.74 9.70 0.03
CA VAL A 22 10.69 9.72 -1.10
C VAL A 22 11.23 8.33 -1.40
N ARG A 23 11.57 7.54 -0.37
CA ARG A 23 12.04 6.15 -0.55
C ARG A 23 10.99 5.22 -1.17
N GLN A 24 9.71 5.46 -0.88
CA GLN A 24 8.61 4.65 -1.43
C GLN A 24 8.43 4.97 -2.91
N LEU A 25 8.36 6.26 -3.27
CA LEU A 25 8.32 6.70 -4.67
C LEU A 25 9.52 6.20 -5.46
N GLU A 26 10.72 6.27 -4.88
CA GLU A 26 11.93 5.79 -5.54
C GLU A 26 11.86 4.29 -5.84
N ALA A 27 11.45 3.48 -4.86
CA ALA A 27 11.29 2.04 -5.03
C ALA A 27 10.30 1.70 -6.17
N LEU A 28 9.16 2.39 -6.22
CA LEU A 28 8.14 2.18 -7.25
C LEU A 28 8.61 2.62 -8.63
N VAL A 29 9.24 3.79 -8.75
CA VAL A 29 9.79 4.27 -10.03
C VAL A 29 10.84 3.29 -10.55
N LYS A 30 11.70 2.77 -9.67
CA LYS A 30 12.69 1.75 -10.04
C LYS A 30 12.01 0.48 -10.52
N HIS A 31 11.05 -0.03 -9.74
CA HIS A 31 10.38 -1.29 -10.06
C HIS A 31 9.58 -1.23 -11.37
N PHE A 32 8.78 -0.17 -11.60
CA PHE A 32 7.83 -0.13 -12.71
C PHE A 32 8.28 0.63 -13.95
N LYS A 33 9.32 1.49 -13.86
CA LYS A 33 9.75 2.35 -14.98
C LYS A 33 11.21 2.19 -15.35
N GLU A 34 12.13 2.15 -14.39
CA GLU A 34 13.58 2.07 -14.67
C GLU A 34 14.35 1.41 -13.52
N PRO A 35 14.57 0.08 -13.58
CA PRO A 35 15.23 -0.68 -12.50
C PRO A 35 16.65 -0.21 -12.17
N HIS A 36 17.32 0.43 -13.13
CA HIS A 36 18.69 0.90 -12.97
C HIS A 36 18.79 2.40 -12.64
N LEU A 37 17.66 3.05 -12.33
CA LEU A 37 17.66 4.44 -11.96
C LEU A 37 18.49 4.63 -10.68
N TYR A 38 19.37 5.64 -10.64
CA TYR A 38 20.20 5.87 -9.45
C TYR A 38 19.37 6.41 -8.28
N ASN A 39 18.68 7.54 -8.47
CA ASN A 39 17.71 8.12 -7.55
C ASN A 39 16.70 9.01 -8.28
N ILE A 40 15.66 9.45 -7.57
CA ILE A 40 14.62 10.34 -8.13
C ILE A 40 14.79 11.83 -7.78
N ASN A 41 15.81 12.19 -7.00
CA ASN A 41 15.94 13.54 -6.41
C ASN A 41 15.93 14.66 -7.45
N GLY A 42 16.62 14.46 -8.58
CA GLY A 42 16.63 15.44 -9.67
C GLY A 42 15.24 15.69 -10.28
N TYR A 43 14.39 14.66 -10.35
CA TYR A 43 13.01 14.79 -10.83
C TYR A 43 12.13 15.50 -9.82
N LEU A 44 12.30 15.19 -8.53
CA LEU A 44 11.57 15.85 -7.44
C LEU A 44 11.92 17.34 -7.35
N GLU A 45 13.21 17.70 -7.40
CA GLU A 45 13.63 19.11 -7.37
C GLU A 45 13.07 19.90 -8.55
N GLN A 46 13.01 19.30 -9.75
CA GLN A 46 12.35 19.93 -10.89
C GLN A 46 10.85 20.12 -10.65
N LEU A 47 10.14 19.10 -10.17
CA LEU A 47 8.70 19.20 -9.89
C LEU A 47 8.41 20.27 -8.82
N ARG A 48 9.21 20.30 -7.75
CA ARG A 48 9.10 21.30 -6.67
C ARG A 48 9.33 22.72 -7.19
N ARG A 49 10.34 22.92 -8.05
CA ARG A 49 10.66 24.24 -8.64
C ARG A 49 9.52 24.82 -9.48
N PHE A 50 8.64 23.97 -10.02
CA PHE A 50 7.46 24.39 -10.78
C PHE A 50 6.16 24.24 -9.99
N ASP A 51 6.25 24.20 -8.66
CA ASP A 51 5.12 24.13 -7.72
C ASP A 51 4.17 22.97 -8.02
N LYS A 52 4.70 21.84 -8.52
CA LYS A 52 3.93 20.63 -8.83
C LYS A 52 3.81 19.66 -7.66
N ILE A 53 4.70 19.79 -6.68
CA ILE A 53 4.75 19.01 -5.45
C ILE A 53 5.28 19.89 -4.31
N GLU A 54 5.01 19.49 -3.08
CA GLU A 54 5.69 19.97 -1.89
C GLU A 54 6.45 18.79 -1.25
N ILE A 55 7.56 19.10 -0.58
CA ILE A 55 8.33 18.10 0.19
C ILE A 55 8.27 18.54 1.64
N VAL A 56 7.72 17.69 2.49
CA VAL A 56 7.46 17.96 3.91
C VAL A 56 7.99 16.80 4.77
N PRO A 57 8.41 17.06 6.01
CA PRO A 57 8.89 16.02 6.90
C PRO A 57 7.72 15.21 7.49
N TYR A 58 7.83 13.88 7.49
CA TYR A 58 6.91 12.98 8.17
C TYR A 58 7.64 11.72 8.65
N ARG A 59 7.40 11.31 9.90
CA ARG A 59 8.11 10.19 10.57
C ARG A 59 9.65 10.26 10.49
N GLY A 60 10.20 11.47 10.40
CA GLY A 60 11.64 11.69 10.28
C GLY A 60 12.21 11.50 8.87
N GLU A 61 11.34 11.37 7.86
CA GLU A 61 11.69 11.18 6.46
C GLU A 61 11.07 12.28 5.58
N ASP A 62 11.67 12.52 4.40
CA ASP A 62 11.10 13.40 3.40
C ASP A 62 9.89 12.72 2.73
N THR A 63 8.78 13.46 2.67
CA THR A 63 7.51 13.00 2.08
C THR A 63 7.06 13.96 1.02
N VAL A 64 6.69 13.42 -0.12
CA VAL A 64 6.24 14.19 -1.27
C VAL A 64 4.72 14.21 -1.28
N ILE A 65 4.14 15.41 -1.44
CA ILE A 65 2.69 15.61 -1.58
C ILE A 65 2.41 16.46 -2.81
N LEU A 66 1.21 16.34 -3.38
CA LEU A 66 0.70 17.35 -4.29
C LEU A 66 0.44 18.67 -3.51
N PRO A 67 0.42 19.83 -4.18
CA PRO A 67 0.08 21.09 -3.54
C PRO A 67 -1.28 21.01 -2.84
N TYR A 68 -1.34 21.45 -1.59
CA TYR A 68 -2.53 21.32 -0.72
C TYR A 68 -2.96 19.87 -0.41
N GLY A 69 -2.13 18.89 -0.78
CA GLY A 69 -2.32 17.48 -0.48
C GLY A 69 -2.15 17.17 1.01
N ARG A 70 -2.49 15.94 1.39
CA ARG A 70 -2.36 15.47 2.76
C ARG A 70 -1.54 14.20 2.80
N ILE A 71 -0.96 13.94 3.97
CA ILE A 71 -0.34 12.65 4.26
C ILE A 71 -1.42 11.77 4.89
N ASN A 72 -1.67 10.63 4.26
CA ASN A 72 -2.51 9.59 4.80
C ASN A 72 -1.62 8.54 5.47
N GLU A 73 -1.64 8.47 6.80
CA GLU A 73 -0.77 7.59 7.58
C GLU A 73 -0.96 6.11 7.26
N TYR A 74 -2.20 5.70 6.98
CA TYR A 74 -2.50 4.33 6.62
C TYR A 74 -1.96 4.00 5.23
N MET A 75 -2.02 4.95 4.29
CA MET A 75 -1.51 4.73 2.94
C MET A 75 0.01 4.60 2.95
N VAL A 76 0.71 5.50 3.67
CA VAL A 76 2.17 5.37 3.87
C VAL A 76 2.51 4.02 4.49
N THR A 77 1.76 3.57 5.50
CA THR A 77 1.98 2.26 6.12
C THR A 77 1.68 1.10 5.17
N ALA A 78 0.65 1.22 4.33
CA ALA A 78 0.31 0.20 3.33
C ALA A 78 1.40 0.04 2.28
N PHE A 79 2.01 1.15 1.82
CA PHE A 79 3.17 1.09 0.95
C PHE A 79 4.38 0.48 1.66
N ASP A 80 4.61 0.78 2.94
CA ASP A 80 5.69 0.13 3.69
C ASP A 80 5.51 -1.38 3.80
N ILE A 81 4.27 -1.85 3.97
CA ILE A 81 3.91 -3.28 3.97
C ILE A 81 4.15 -3.89 2.59
N MET A 82 3.59 -3.30 1.53
CA MET A 82 3.73 -3.80 0.17
C MET A 82 5.20 -3.89 -0.26
N LEU A 83 6.03 -2.90 0.09
CA LEU A 83 7.44 -2.89 -0.25
C LEU A 83 8.26 -3.97 0.48
N GLN A 84 7.73 -4.62 1.53
CA GLN A 84 8.36 -5.85 2.08
C GLN A 84 8.33 -7.01 1.07
N PHE A 85 7.42 -6.96 0.10
CA PHE A 85 7.24 -7.97 -0.94
C PHE A 85 7.77 -7.51 -2.30
N LEU A 86 8.58 -6.45 -2.36
CA LEU A 86 8.99 -5.82 -3.61
C LEU A 86 9.62 -6.79 -4.63
N ASP A 87 10.39 -7.78 -4.16
CA ASP A 87 11.04 -8.78 -5.02
C ASP A 87 10.04 -9.72 -5.72
N TYR A 88 8.85 -9.87 -5.16
CA TYR A 88 7.76 -10.70 -5.69
C TYR A 88 6.59 -9.87 -6.22
N LEU A 89 6.63 -8.55 -6.05
CA LEU A 89 5.56 -7.63 -6.44
C LEU A 89 5.42 -7.64 -7.97
N LYS A 90 4.18 -7.80 -8.44
CA LYS A 90 3.85 -7.79 -9.85
C LYS A 90 3.08 -6.53 -10.23
N ASP A 91 2.06 -6.19 -9.45
CA ASP A 91 1.22 -5.01 -9.66
C ASP A 91 0.51 -4.63 -8.35
N PHE A 92 -0.04 -3.42 -8.32
CA PHE A 92 -0.85 -2.93 -7.20
C PHE A 92 -1.89 -1.89 -7.66
N GLU A 93 -2.97 -1.82 -6.91
CA GLU A 93 -4.06 -0.88 -7.16
C GLU A 93 -4.67 -0.38 -5.84
N ARG A 94 -5.34 0.76 -5.91
CA ARG A 94 -6.14 1.26 -4.81
C ARG A 94 -7.32 0.31 -4.58
N GLY A 95 -7.53 -0.08 -3.33
CA GLY A 95 -8.61 -0.97 -2.99
C GLY A 95 -9.98 -0.29 -3.06
N ASP A 96 -11.01 -1.08 -3.33
CA ASP A 96 -12.40 -0.64 -3.26
C ASP A 96 -12.95 -0.74 -1.83
N ASN A 97 -13.86 0.18 -1.49
CA ASN A 97 -14.60 0.21 -0.23
C ASN A 97 -13.70 0.26 1.03
N THR A 98 -13.49 -0.90 1.64
CA THR A 98 -12.81 -1.09 2.93
C THR A 98 -11.33 -1.40 2.74
N VAL A 99 -10.93 -1.90 1.57
CA VAL A 99 -9.53 -2.19 1.24
C VAL A 99 -8.84 -0.88 0.88
N LEU A 100 -7.69 -0.62 1.48
CA LEU A 100 -6.91 0.58 1.20
C LEU A 100 -5.99 0.39 -0.01
N LEU A 101 -5.28 -0.73 -0.03
CA LEU A 101 -4.33 -1.09 -1.07
C LEU A 101 -4.47 -2.59 -1.34
N ARG A 102 -4.57 -2.96 -2.61
CA ARG A 102 -4.50 -4.34 -3.09
C ARG A 102 -3.23 -4.49 -3.91
N PHE A 103 -2.50 -5.57 -3.68
CA PHE A 103 -1.32 -5.87 -4.47
C PHE A 103 -1.18 -7.36 -4.75
N TYR A 104 -0.45 -7.66 -5.82
CA TYR A 104 -0.33 -9.00 -6.36
C TYR A 104 1.13 -9.41 -6.34
N ILE A 105 1.40 -10.57 -5.76
CA ILE A 105 2.74 -11.15 -5.71
C ILE A 105 2.80 -12.45 -6.49
N THR A 106 3.98 -12.79 -6.99
CA THR A 106 4.20 -14.07 -7.67
C THR A 106 5.52 -14.68 -7.22
N ALA A 107 5.45 -15.78 -6.47
CA ALA A 107 6.63 -16.47 -5.94
C ALA A 107 7.28 -17.43 -6.95
N ASP A 108 6.53 -17.95 -7.93
CA ASP A 108 6.97 -19.03 -8.84
C ASP A 108 6.58 -18.81 -10.32
N GLU A 109 6.41 -17.55 -10.74
CA GLU A 109 5.94 -17.06 -12.06
C GLU A 109 4.55 -17.55 -12.52
N LYS A 110 3.96 -18.56 -11.86
CA LYS A 110 2.71 -19.22 -12.29
C LYS A 110 1.53 -18.89 -11.43
N ASN A 111 1.74 -18.71 -10.14
CA ASN A 111 0.68 -18.50 -9.17
C ASN A 111 0.74 -17.08 -8.62
N GLU A 112 -0.25 -16.29 -9.03
CA GLU A 112 -0.47 -14.96 -8.48
C GLU A 112 -1.25 -15.08 -7.17
N GLN A 113 -0.76 -14.42 -6.13
CA GLN A 113 -1.43 -14.29 -4.85
C GLN A 113 -1.84 -12.84 -4.64
N GLU A 114 -3.13 -12.62 -4.42
CA GLU A 114 -3.68 -11.32 -4.05
C GLU A 114 -3.50 -11.08 -2.54
N ILE A 115 -3.06 -9.88 -2.18
CA ILE A 115 -2.93 -9.44 -0.79
C ILE A 115 -3.68 -8.11 -0.63
N ASN A 116 -4.58 -8.08 0.35
CA ASN A 116 -5.42 -6.93 0.68
C ASN A 116 -4.98 -6.30 2.00
N ILE A 117 -4.69 -4.99 1.97
CA ILE A 117 -4.37 -4.20 3.17
C ILE A 117 -5.62 -3.44 3.61
N VAL A 118 -6.04 -3.67 4.86
CA VAL A 118 -7.27 -3.11 5.42
C VAL A 118 -6.98 -2.31 6.69
N PRO A 119 -7.24 -0.99 6.72
CA PRO A 119 -7.14 -0.21 7.94
C PRO A 119 -8.31 -0.51 8.87
N VAL A 120 -8.04 -0.66 10.17
CA VAL A 120 -9.06 -1.00 11.16
C VAL A 120 -9.08 0.05 12.28
N GLU A 121 -10.03 0.96 12.19
CA GLU A 121 -10.31 1.91 13.27
C GLU A 121 -10.86 1.21 14.52
N ILE A 122 -10.47 1.69 15.70
CA ILE A 122 -11.02 1.18 16.96
C ILE A 122 -12.54 1.33 16.97
N GLY A 123 -13.25 0.24 17.25
CA GLY A 123 -14.71 0.17 17.26
C GLY A 123 -15.35 -0.20 15.93
N ARG A 124 -14.56 -0.42 14.87
CA ARG A 124 -15.03 -0.88 13.55
C ARG A 124 -14.68 -2.34 13.25
N GLU A 125 -14.06 -3.04 14.19
CA GLU A 125 -13.52 -4.39 13.99
C GLU A 125 -14.57 -5.37 13.44
N ASP A 126 -15.78 -5.40 14.01
CA ASP A 126 -16.85 -6.31 13.60
C ASP A 126 -17.30 -6.10 12.14
N ILE A 127 -17.33 -4.84 11.68
CA ILE A 127 -17.73 -4.50 10.30
C ILE A 127 -16.67 -5.02 9.32
N ILE A 128 -15.39 -4.87 9.68
CA ILE A 128 -14.28 -5.37 8.87
C ILE A 128 -14.31 -6.89 8.78
N VAL A 129 -14.53 -7.58 9.91
CA VAL A 129 -14.63 -9.04 9.95
C VAL A 129 -15.77 -9.54 9.07
N GLN A 130 -16.96 -8.92 9.16
CA GLN A 130 -18.09 -9.25 8.29
C GLN A 130 -17.79 -9.05 6.81
N TYR A 131 -17.10 -7.97 6.45
CA TYR A 131 -16.71 -7.68 5.07
C TYR A 131 -15.76 -8.77 4.54
N VAL A 132 -14.70 -9.09 5.28
CA VAL A 132 -13.69 -10.09 4.88
C VAL A 132 -14.31 -11.47 4.72
N ASN A 133 -15.14 -11.88 5.68
CA ASN A 133 -15.80 -13.18 5.62
C ASN A 133 -16.79 -13.25 4.44
N GLY A 134 -17.50 -12.16 4.14
CA GLY A 134 -18.38 -12.09 2.96
C GLY A 134 -17.62 -12.14 1.63
N TYR A 135 -16.42 -11.56 1.56
CA TYR A 135 -15.57 -11.59 0.37
C TYR A 135 -15.07 -13.00 0.05
N ALA A 136 -14.66 -13.76 1.09
CA ALA A 136 -14.21 -15.14 0.93
C ALA A 136 -15.29 -16.05 0.33
N VAL A 137 -16.55 -15.87 0.73
CA VAL A 137 -17.70 -16.65 0.21
C VAL A 137 -17.93 -16.36 -1.28
N ASN A 138 -17.92 -15.08 -1.67
CA ASN A 138 -18.10 -14.67 -3.07
C ASN A 138 -17.00 -15.21 -3.99
N ILE A 139 -15.77 -15.37 -3.47
CA ILE A 139 -14.65 -15.96 -4.21
C ILE A 139 -14.86 -17.46 -4.42
N SER A 140 -15.29 -18.20 -3.39
CA SER A 140 -15.53 -19.65 -3.50
C SER A 140 -16.61 -20.01 -4.51
N ASP A 141 -17.61 -19.15 -4.70
CA ASP A 141 -18.65 -19.34 -5.71
C ASP A 141 -18.16 -19.06 -7.15
N SER A 142 -16.99 -18.42 -7.28
CA SER A 142 -16.35 -18.05 -8.55
C SER A 142 -15.10 -18.89 -8.89
N ALA A 143 -14.95 -20.05 -8.24
CA ALA A 143 -13.75 -20.89 -8.13
C ALA A 143 -12.99 -21.25 -9.42
N ASP A 144 -13.54 -20.99 -10.60
CA ASP A 144 -12.86 -21.21 -11.88
C ASP A 144 -11.73 -20.19 -12.18
N LYS A 145 -11.53 -19.15 -11.35
CA LYS A 145 -10.59 -18.05 -11.65
C LYS A 145 -9.47 -17.78 -10.65
N ILE A 146 -9.52 -18.31 -9.43
CA ILE A 146 -8.61 -17.87 -8.36
C ILE A 146 -7.72 -19.04 -7.92
N SER A 147 -6.44 -18.98 -8.29
CA SER A 147 -5.44 -20.03 -7.96
C SER A 147 -5.18 -20.14 -6.45
N HIS A 148 -5.32 -19.05 -5.69
CA HIS A 148 -5.15 -19.01 -4.23
C HIS A 148 -6.09 -17.97 -3.58
N PRO A 149 -6.70 -18.28 -2.41
CA PRO A 149 -7.51 -17.29 -1.69
C PRO A 149 -6.68 -16.06 -1.31
N PRO A 150 -7.28 -14.85 -1.33
CA PRO A 150 -6.58 -13.63 -1.00
C PRO A 150 -6.13 -13.62 0.46
N SER A 151 -4.96 -13.04 0.73
CA SER A 151 -4.46 -12.84 2.09
C SER A 151 -4.82 -11.46 2.61
N TRP A 152 -5.03 -11.36 3.92
CA TRP A 152 -5.51 -10.13 4.57
C TRP A 152 -4.50 -9.62 5.57
N ILE A 153 -4.11 -8.34 5.43
CA ILE A 153 -3.23 -7.65 6.37
C ILE A 153 -4.02 -6.49 6.99
N PHE A 154 -4.27 -6.58 8.29
CA PHE A 154 -4.97 -5.54 9.04
C PHE A 154 -4.00 -4.52 9.62
N VAL A 155 -4.19 -3.25 9.25
CA VAL A 155 -3.46 -2.12 9.84
C VAL A 155 -4.26 -1.61 11.04
N ILE A 156 -3.78 -1.94 12.24
CA ILE A 156 -4.45 -1.68 13.52
C ILE A 156 -3.79 -0.53 14.28
N GLN A 157 -4.53 0.09 15.19
CA GLN A 157 -4.07 1.19 16.05
C GLN A 157 -3.55 0.67 17.41
N ASP A 158 -4.13 -0.41 17.94
CA ASP A 158 -3.77 -1.03 19.22
C ASP A 158 -3.74 -2.55 19.07
N LYS A 159 -2.72 -3.21 19.64
CA LYS A 159 -2.61 -4.68 19.67
C LYS A 159 -3.83 -5.37 20.27
N LYS A 160 -4.57 -4.72 21.16
CA LYS A 160 -5.84 -5.22 21.72
C LYS A 160 -6.90 -5.47 20.65
N GLN A 161 -6.81 -4.84 19.47
CA GLN A 161 -7.74 -5.09 18.37
C GLN A 161 -7.57 -6.50 17.77
N MET A 162 -6.39 -7.11 17.88
CA MET A 162 -6.13 -8.46 17.36
C MET A 162 -7.06 -9.52 17.95
N SER A 163 -7.52 -9.35 19.20
CA SER A 163 -8.46 -10.29 19.83
C SER A 163 -9.91 -10.11 19.37
N ARG A 164 -10.22 -9.00 18.70
CA ARG A 164 -11.55 -8.63 18.21
C ARG A 164 -11.70 -8.85 16.71
N ILE A 165 -10.59 -8.85 15.98
CA ILE A 165 -10.56 -9.09 14.53
C ILE A 165 -10.33 -10.60 14.33
N THR A 166 -11.41 -11.34 14.17
CA THR A 166 -11.38 -12.81 14.07
C THR A 166 -12.07 -13.28 12.79
N PRO A 167 -11.48 -13.04 11.61
CA PRO A 167 -12.05 -13.52 10.34
C PRO A 167 -11.89 -15.03 10.21
N ASP A 168 -12.66 -15.62 9.29
CA ASP A 168 -12.67 -17.07 9.00
C ASP A 168 -11.52 -17.48 8.05
N THR A 169 -10.53 -16.60 7.86
CA THR A 169 -9.40 -16.76 6.94
C THR A 169 -8.10 -16.30 7.61
N ASP A 170 -6.97 -16.78 7.09
CA ASP A 170 -5.66 -16.42 7.59
C ASP A 170 -5.40 -14.92 7.40
N CYS A 171 -4.86 -14.29 8.44
CA CYS A 171 -4.58 -12.87 8.44
C CYS A 171 -3.34 -12.52 9.26
N SER A 172 -2.76 -11.37 8.94
CA SER A 172 -1.65 -10.79 9.68
C SER A 172 -2.01 -9.37 10.13
N PHE A 173 -1.32 -8.89 11.16
CA PHE A 173 -1.57 -7.56 11.73
C PHE A 173 -0.31 -6.70 11.67
N VAL A 174 -0.49 -5.40 11.42
CA VAL A 174 0.57 -4.39 11.46
C VAL A 174 0.05 -3.18 12.24
N LEU A 175 0.88 -2.57 13.08
CA LEU A 175 0.51 -1.35 13.78
C LEU A 175 0.74 -0.10 12.91
N ALA A 176 -0.26 0.75 12.79
CA ALA A 176 -0.19 1.98 12.01
C ALA A 176 0.92 2.92 12.49
N ALA A 177 1.14 3.00 13.81
CA ALA A 177 2.06 3.95 14.43
C ALA A 177 3.54 3.53 14.37
N ASP A 178 3.84 2.29 14.00
CA ASP A 178 5.23 1.82 13.96
C ASP A 178 5.95 2.45 12.75
N SER A 179 7.15 2.97 12.99
CA SER A 179 8.02 3.49 11.93
C SER A 179 8.61 2.37 11.05
N LYS A 180 8.38 1.12 11.42
CA LYS A 180 8.82 -0.10 10.72
C LYS A 180 7.67 -1.08 10.68
N VAL A 181 7.53 -1.80 9.59
CA VAL A 181 6.54 -2.87 9.48
C VAL A 181 6.97 -4.02 10.36
N VAL A 182 6.13 -4.37 11.33
CA VAL A 182 6.26 -5.56 12.15
C VAL A 182 4.96 -6.35 12.00
N PHE A 183 5.07 -7.55 11.46
CA PHE A 183 3.95 -8.46 11.35
C PHE A 183 3.70 -9.17 12.67
N TYR A 184 2.46 -9.15 13.11
CA TYR A 184 1.98 -9.96 14.22
C TYR A 184 1.06 -11.04 13.65
N GLU A 185 1.35 -12.28 14.00
CA GLU A 185 0.49 -13.42 13.76
C GLU A 185 -0.38 -13.68 14.99
N ARG A 186 -1.50 -14.35 14.77
CA ARG A 186 -2.42 -14.75 15.84
C ARG A 186 -2.06 -16.13 16.38
#